data_AF-A0A5F2HUK9-F1
#
_entry.id   AF-A0A5F2HUK9-F1
#
_cell.length_a   1.000
_cell.length_b   1.000
_cell.length_c   1.000
_cell.angle_alpha   90.00
_cell.angle_beta   90.00
_cell.angle_gamma   90.00
#
_symmetry.space_group_name_H-M   'P 1'
#
loop_
_entity.id
_entity.type
_entity.pdbx_description
1 polymer ?
#
loop_
_entity_poly.entity_id
_entity_poly.type
_entity_poly.pdbx_seq_one_letter_code
_entity_poly.pdbx_strand_id
1 'polypeptide(L)' 'MTTIALFGAGGKMGYRLSTNFRGSPYSIRHVEISEAGKKRLKTGLGIDTVSVDDG' A
#
# COMPACT_ATOMS: atom_id res chain seq x y z
N MET A 1 -12.46 -11.40 -9.10
CA MET A 1 -11.16 -10.75 -8.85
C MET A 1 -11.24 -10.11 -7.48
N THR A 2 -10.34 -10.44 -6.56
CA THR A 2 -10.45 -10.01 -5.15
C THR A 2 -9.60 -8.77 -4.94
N THR A 3 -10.24 -7.69 -4.46
CA THR A 3 -9.59 -6.42 -4.12
C THR A 3 -9.40 -6.34 -2.61
N ILE A 4 -8.21 -5.92 -2.18
CA ILE A 4 -7.85 -5.79 -0.77
C ILE A 4 -7.42 -4.35 -0.52
N ALA A 5 -8.07 -3.68 0.42
CA ALA A 5 -7.62 -2.40 0.95
C ALA A 5 -6.62 -2.64 2.09
N LEU A 6 -5.36 -2.24 1.89
CA LEU A 6 -4.29 -2.37 2.87
C LEU A 6 -4.08 -1.04 3.60
N PHE A 7 -4.66 -0.94 4.80
CA PHE A 7 -4.48 0.21 5.68
C PHE A 7 -3.11 0.19 6.37
N GLY A 8 -2.49 1.35 6.49
CA GLY A 8 -1.17 1.49 7.09
C GLY A 8 -0.06 0.88 6.23
N ALA A 9 -0.22 0.93 4.91
CA ALA A 9 0.70 0.32 3.95
C ALA A 9 2.14 0.84 4.07
N GLY A 10 2.36 2.05 4.59
CA GLY A 10 3.68 2.66 4.77
C GLY A 10 4.39 2.27 6.07
N GLY A 11 3.68 1.64 7.01
CA GLY A 11 4.24 1.15 8.27
C GLY A 11 5.20 -0.02 8.08
N LYS A 12 5.92 -0.44 9.13
CA LYS A 12 6.90 -1.54 9.06
C LYS A 12 6.30 -2.84 8.50
N MET A 13 5.12 -3.22 8.99
CA MET A 13 4.43 -4.43 8.53
C MET A 13 3.66 -4.21 7.22
N GLY A 14 3.00 -3.06 7.07
CA GLY A 14 2.31 -2.71 5.83
C GLY A 14 3.26 -2.71 4.63
N TYR A 15 4.49 -2.21 4.79
CA TYR A 15 5.48 -2.19 3.72
C TYR A 15 5.93 -3.60 3.32
N ARG A 16 6.08 -4.51 4.29
CA ARG A 16 6.39 -5.92 4.04
C ARG A 16 5.26 -6.62 3.29
N LEU A 17 4.01 -6.37 3.69
CA LEU A 17 2.83 -6.90 2.99
C LEU A 17 2.74 -6.35 1.57
N SER A 18 2.91 -5.03 1.40
CA SER A 18 2.93 -4.37 0.08
C SER A 18 3.99 -4.97 -0.84
N THR A 19 5.15 -5.33 -0.29
CA THR A 19 6.20 -6.04 -1.03
C THR A 19 5.77 -7.45 -1.42
N ASN A 20 5.21 -8.22 -0.49
CA ASN A 20 4.79 -9.60 -0.73
C ASN A 20 3.61 -9.72 -1.71
N PHE A 21 2.77 -8.70 -1.80
CA PHE A 21 1.65 -8.68 -2.74
C PHE A 21 2.07 -8.40 -4.19
N ARG A 22 3.31 -7.97 -4.44
CA ARG A 22 3.83 -7.82 -5.82
C ARG A 22 3.83 -9.19 -6.51
N GLY A 23 3.09 -9.30 -7.61
CA GLY A 23 2.93 -10.55 -8.35
C GLY A 23 1.84 -11.47 -7.81
N SER A 24 1.12 -11.05 -6.77
CA SER A 24 -0.08 -11.77 -6.32
C SER A 24 -1.26 -11.53 -7.28
N PRO A 25 -2.27 -12.41 -7.31
CA PRO A 25 -3.46 -12.23 -8.13
C PRO A 25 -4.44 -11.19 -7.56
N TYR A 26 -4.09 -10.54 -6.44
CA TYR A 26 -4.93 -9.59 -5.74
C TYR A 26 -4.70 -8.16 -6.25
N SER A 27 -5.78 -7.41 -6.38
CA SER A 27 -5.69 -5.96 -6.59
C SER A 27 -5.57 -5.28 -5.22
N ILE A 28 -4.45 -4.63 -4.94
CA ILE A 28 -4.20 -4.00 -3.64
C ILE A 28 -4.37 -2.48 -3.73
N ARG A 29 -5.29 -1.95 -2.93
CA ARG A 29 -5.43 -0.50 -2.68
C ARG A 29 -4.62 -0.14 -1.44
N HIS A 30 -3.52 0.56 -1.62
CA HIS A 30 -2.61 0.92 -0.54
C HIS A 30 -3.07 2.22 0.12
N VAL A 31 -3.52 2.14 1.37
CA VAL A 31 -4.03 3.29 2.12
C VAL A 31 -3.01 3.66 3.20
N GLU A 32 -2.54 4.90 3.16
CA GLU A 32 -1.58 5.42 4.13
C GLU A 32 -1.84 6.90 4.37
N ILE A 33 -1.94 7.29 5.64
CA ILE A 33 -2.20 8.69 6.03
C ILE A 33 -0.91 9.46 6.28
N SER A 34 0.17 8.78 6.69
CA SER A 34 1.41 9.43 7.03
C SER A 34 2.24 9.76 5.79
N GLU A 35 2.66 11.02 5.66
CA GLU A 35 3.49 11.47 4.54
C GLU A 35 4.82 10.70 4.44
N ALA A 36 5.41 10.34 5.59
CA ALA A 36 6.60 9.51 5.64
C ALA A 36 6.35 8.10 5.07
N GLY A 37 5.20 7.49 5.38
CA GLY A 37 4.80 6.19 4.86
C GLY A 37 4.52 6.23 3.36
N LYS A 38 3.79 7.24 2.89
CA LYS A 38 3.52 7.48 1.45
C LYS A 38 4.82 7.62 0.67
N LYS A 39 5.73 8.48 1.15
CA LYS A 39 7.05 8.68 0.52
C LYS A 39 7.83 7.37 0.46
N ARG A 40 7.85 6.60 1.55
CA ARG A 40 8.54 5.31 1.60
C ARG A 40 8.00 4.31 0.58
N LEU A 41 6.68 4.19 0.45
CA LEU A 41 6.05 3.32 -0.54
C LEU A 41 6.38 3.77 -1.97
N LYS A 42 6.34 5.07 -2.23
CA LYS A 42 6.65 5.62 -3.54
C LYS A 42 8.12 5.45 -3.92
N THR A 43 9.05 5.79 -3.04
CA THR A 43 10.49 5.68 -3.34
C THR A 43 11.00 4.25 -3.30
N GLY A 44 10.44 3.41 -2.43
CA GLY A 44 10.92 2.04 -2.21
C GLY A 44 10.24 0.99 -3.08
N LEU A 45 8.94 1.15 -3.34
CA LEU A 45 8.13 0.20 -4.12
C LEU A 45 7.42 0.85 -5.30
N GLY A 46 7.60 2.13 -5.61
CA GLY A 46 6.88 2.77 -6.72
C GLY A 46 5.35 2.68 -6.60
N ILE A 47 4.83 2.52 -5.37
CA ILE A 47 3.41 2.38 -5.11
C ILE A 47 2.87 3.75 -4.72
N ASP A 48 1.86 4.22 -5.45
CA ASP A 48 1.05 5.36 -5.05
C ASP A 48 -0.05 4.90 -4.08
N THR A 49 -0.28 5.73 -3.05
CA THR A 49 -1.28 5.48 -2.02
C THR A 49 -2.58 6.20 -2.36
N VAL A 50 -3.71 5.59 -2.04
CA VAL A 50 -5.04 6.18 -2.22
C VAL A 50 -5.58 6.74 -0.90
N SER A 51 -6.52 7.68 -0.98
CA SER A 51 -7.26 8.16 0.19
C SER A 51 -8.14 7.05 0.76
N VAL A 52 -8.51 7.18 2.04
CA VAL A 52 -9.47 6.26 2.69
C VAL A 52 -10.83 6.30 1.98
N ASP A 53 -11.25 7.48 1.52
CA ASP A 53 -12.53 7.69 0.84
C ASP A 53 -12.54 7.21 -0.62
N ASP A 54 -11.37 6.92 -1.18
CA ASP A 54 -11.20 6.34 -2.52
C ASP A 54 -11.02 4.80 -2.47
N GLY A 55 -11.11 4.22 -1.26
CA GLY A 55 -10.70 2.85 -0.89
C GLY A 55 -11.64 1.71 -1.27
#